data_AF-A0A170WRS1-F1
#
_entry.id   AF-A0A170WRS1-F1
#
_cell.length_a   1.000
_cell.length_b   1.000
_cell.length_c   1.000
_cell.angle_alpha   90.00
_cell.angle_beta   90.00
_cell.angle_gamma   90.00
#
_symmetry.space_group_name_H-M   'P 1'
#
loop_
_entity.id
_entity.type
_entity.pdbx_description
1 polymer ?
#
loop_
_entity_poly.entity_id
_entity_poly.type
_entity_poly.pdbx_seq_one_letter_code
_entity_poly.pdbx_strand_id
1 'polypeptide(L)'
;LITTYSMITHTQKRSWEAEQTMKWLQTQEWGIMVLDEVHTIPAKMFRRVLTIVQSHCKLGLTATLLREDDKIADLNFLIGPKLYEANWLELQSRGFIARVQCAEVWCPMTPEFYREYLCCKTSKKLLLYVMNPNKFRAT
;
A
#
# COMPACT_ATOMS: atom_id res chain seq x y z
N LEU A 1 11.66 18.36 -5.94
CA LEU A 1 12.38 17.31 -5.17
C LEU A 1 11.47 16.09 -5.11
N ILE A 2 11.99 14.90 -5.42
CA ILE A 2 11.24 13.63 -5.26
C ILE A 2 12.01 12.79 -4.25
N THR A 3 11.31 12.26 -3.25
CA THR A 3 11.92 11.53 -2.13
C THR A 3 11.05 10.35 -1.73
N THR A 4 11.64 9.35 -1.09
CA THR A 4 10.89 8.23 -0.51
C THR A 4 10.59 8.44 0.97
N TYR A 5 9.50 7.85 1.45
CA TYR A 5 9.12 7.90 2.87
C TYR A 5 10.18 7.31 3.79
N SER A 6 10.83 6.22 3.37
CA SER A 6 11.90 5.58 4.12
C SER A 6 13.09 6.51 4.30
N MET A 7 13.48 7.26 3.26
CA MET A 7 14.58 8.23 3.33
C MET A 7 14.33 9.31 4.39
N ILE A 8 13.11 9.84 4.48
CA ILE A 8 12.74 10.90 5.43
C ILE A 8 12.64 10.36 6.87
N THR A 9 12.03 9.18 7.02
CA THR A 9 11.76 8.58 8.34
C THR A 9 12.94 7.79 8.93
N HIS A 10 14.00 7.56 8.15
CA HIS A 10 15.17 6.81 8.62
C HIS A 10 15.88 7.57 9.75
N THR A 11 15.98 6.95 10.93
CA THR A 11 16.57 7.57 12.13
C THR A 11 18.05 7.20 12.35
N GLN A 12 18.58 6.21 11.64
CA GLN A 12 19.99 5.79 11.80
C GLN A 12 20.94 6.66 10.96
N LYS A 13 22.26 6.43 11.14
CA LYS A 13 23.35 7.15 10.46
C LYS A 13 23.08 7.27 8.96
N ARG A 14 22.99 8.53 8.49
CA ARG A 14 22.76 8.87 7.08
C ARG A 14 24.10 9.11 6.39
N SER A 15 24.13 8.91 5.08
CA SER A 15 25.23 9.44 4.28
C SER A 15 25.22 10.97 4.36
N TRP A 16 26.40 11.57 4.18
CA TRP A 16 26.58 13.03 4.24
C TRP A 16 25.60 13.78 3.30
N GLU A 17 25.39 13.26 2.09
CA GLU A 17 24.47 13.80 1.09
C GLU A 17 23.01 13.78 1.55
N ALA A 18 22.57 12.69 2.19
CA ALA A 18 21.22 12.57 2.71
C ALA A 18 20.97 13.50 3.90
N GLU A 19 22.00 13.75 4.71
CA GLU A 19 21.91 14.71 5.81
C GLU A 19 21.78 16.16 5.29
N GLN A 20 22.56 16.54 4.27
CA GLN A 20 22.42 17.86 3.64
C GLN A 20 21.03 18.05 3.00
N THR A 21 20.55 17.05 2.27
CA THR A 21 19.21 17.09 1.65
C THR A 21 18.12 17.26 2.70
N MET A 22 18.24 16.59 3.85
CA MET A 22 17.29 16.70 4.95
C MET A 22 17.34 18.07 5.64
N LYS A 23 18.53 18.65 5.82
CA LYS A 23 18.67 20.02 6.33
C LYS A 23 18.01 21.03 5.39
N TRP A 24 18.20 20.87 4.09
CA TRP A 24 17.55 21.72 3.08
C TRP A 24 16.01 21.60 3.13
N LEU A 25 15.50 20.37 3.21
CA LEU A 25 14.07 20.09 3.36
C LEU A 25 13.43 20.76 4.59
N GLN A 26 14.15 20.80 5.72
CA GLN A 26 13.66 21.38 6.97
C GLN A 26 13.78 22.91 7.03
N THR A 27 14.74 23.48 6.29
CA THR A 27 15.02 24.92 6.34
C THR A 27 13.99 25.74 5.55
N GLN A 28 13.33 25.11 4.57
CA GLN A 28 12.42 25.78 3.66
C GLN A 28 10.97 25.34 3.89
N GLU A 29 10.05 26.30 3.90
CA GLU A 29 8.61 26.04 3.87
C GLU A 29 8.16 25.69 2.45
N TRP A 30 7.33 24.65 2.34
CA TRP A 30 6.85 24.14 1.07
C TRP A 30 5.40 24.58 0.82
N GLY A 31 5.10 25.00 -0.41
CA GLY A 31 3.73 25.33 -0.80
C GLY A 31 2.82 24.10 -0.81
N ILE A 32 3.23 23.05 -1.53
CA ILE A 32 2.46 21.82 -1.71
C ILE A 32 3.35 20.60 -1.41
N MET A 33 2.82 19.67 -0.63
CA MET A 33 3.37 18.33 -0.43
C MET A 33 2.48 17.30 -1.13
N VAL A 34 3.05 16.56 -2.08
CA VAL A 34 2.36 15.46 -2.76
C VAL A 34 2.83 14.14 -2.17
N LEU A 35 1.87 13.32 -1.73
CA LEU A 35 2.08 12.05 -1.06
C LEU A 35 1.46 10.97 -1.93
N ASP A 36 2.28 10.05 -2.44
CA ASP A 36 1.81 8.93 -3.24
C ASP A 36 1.54 7.69 -2.37
N GLU A 37 0.60 6.86 -2.79
CA GLU A 37 0.12 5.65 -2.14
C GLU A 37 -0.15 5.79 -0.64
N VAL A 38 -0.91 6.82 -0.27
CA VAL A 38 -1.13 7.20 1.14
C VAL A 38 -1.75 6.09 2.00
N HIS A 39 -2.46 5.14 1.38
CA HIS A 39 -3.06 4.00 2.08
C HIS A 39 -2.02 3.01 2.65
N THR A 40 -0.86 2.87 2.00
CA THR A 40 0.19 1.89 2.38
C THR A 40 0.94 2.26 3.65
N ILE A 41 0.81 3.52 4.11
CA ILE A 41 1.70 4.09 5.10
C ILE A 41 1.09 3.97 6.51
N PRO A 42 1.85 3.47 7.50
CA PRO A 42 1.47 3.51 8.91
C PRO A 42 1.31 4.95 9.40
N ALA A 43 0.25 5.22 10.18
CA ALA A 43 -0.01 6.54 10.76
C ALA A 43 1.20 7.14 11.51
N LYS A 44 2.05 6.29 12.12
CA LYS A 44 3.27 6.73 12.81
C LYS A 44 4.33 7.31 11.86
N MET A 45 4.55 6.70 10.70
CA MET A 45 5.52 7.22 9.71
C MET A 45 5.01 8.53 9.11
N PHE A 46 3.71 8.58 8.81
CA PHE A 46 3.05 9.77 8.30
C PHE A 46 3.20 10.98 9.22
N ARG A 47 2.92 10.80 10.51
CA ARG A 47 3.11 11.86 11.52
C ARG A 47 4.55 12.38 11.52
N ARG A 48 5.55 11.50 11.46
CA ARG A 48 6.96 11.91 11.42
C ARG A 48 7.31 12.73 10.18
N VAL A 49 6.83 12.34 9.00
CA VAL A 49 7.07 13.08 7.75
C VAL A 49 6.47 14.49 7.86
N LEU A 50 5.23 14.59 8.36
CA LEU A 50 4.53 15.86 8.54
C LEU A 50 5.18 16.77 9.61
N THR A 51 5.83 16.20 10.61
CA THR A 51 6.60 16.98 11.60
C THR A 51 7.92 17.49 11.03
N ILE A 52 8.55 16.72 10.14
CA ILE A 52 9.87 17.06 9.57
C ILE A 52 9.74 18.08 8.44
N VAL A 53 8.75 17.93 7.57
CA VAL A 53 8.57 18.78 6.39
C VAL A 53 7.33 19.63 6.58
N GLN A 54 7.54 20.93 6.75
CA GLN A 54 6.45 21.90 6.87
C GLN A 54 5.92 22.27 5.49
N SER A 55 4.60 22.16 5.31
CA SER A 55 3.93 22.53 4.06
C SER A 55 2.56 23.13 4.31
N HIS A 56 2.14 24.08 3.47
CA HIS A 56 0.84 24.74 3.57
C HIS A 56 -0.30 23.87 3.05
N CYS A 57 -0.08 23.16 1.93
CA CYS A 57 -1.07 22.30 1.31
C CYS A 57 -0.53 20.87 1.17
N LYS A 58 -1.39 19.88 1.40
CA LYS A 58 -1.06 18.46 1.34
C LYS A 58 -2.02 17.78 0.39
N LEU A 59 -1.49 17.02 -0.56
CA LEU A 59 -2.25 16.24 -1.53
C LEU A 59 -1.87 14.78 -1.38
N GLY A 60 -2.83 13.94 -1.00
CA GLY A 60 -2.69 12.50 -0.99
C GLY A 60 -3.23 11.88 -2.28
N LEU A 61 -2.39 11.13 -2.97
CA LEU A 61 -2.76 10.31 -4.12
C LEU A 61 -2.83 8.85 -3.65
N THR A 62 -3.91 8.16 -4.01
CA THR A 62 -4.09 6.74 -3.73
C THR A 62 -5.06 6.14 -4.73
N ALA A 63 -4.73 4.96 -5.24
CA ALA A 63 -5.62 4.22 -6.12
C ALA A 63 -6.70 3.46 -5.33
N THR A 64 -6.35 2.98 -4.14
CA THR A 64 -7.23 2.22 -3.25
C THR A 64 -7.40 2.95 -1.93
N LEU A 65 -8.63 3.09 -1.47
CA LEU A 65 -8.92 3.67 -0.14
C LEU A 65 -9.14 2.60 0.94
N LEU A 66 -9.12 1.31 0.54
CA LEU A 66 -9.33 0.18 1.42
C LEU A 66 -8.07 -0.08 2.25
N ARG A 67 -8.22 0.06 3.57
CA ARG A 67 -7.24 -0.37 4.55
C ARG A 67 -7.95 -1.32 5.51
N GLU A 68 -7.44 -2.53 5.64
CA GLU A 68 -8.03 -3.60 6.48
C GLU A 68 -8.02 -3.25 7.98
N ASP A 69 -7.25 -2.24 8.39
CA ASP A 69 -7.00 -1.91 9.80
C ASP A 69 -7.95 -0.86 10.42
N ASP A 70 -9.02 -0.42 9.75
CA ASP A 70 -9.94 0.68 10.17
C ASP A 70 -9.30 2.04 10.53
N LYS A 71 -7.97 2.17 10.40
CA LYS A 71 -7.20 3.39 10.70
C LYS A 71 -7.30 4.47 9.61
N ILE A 72 -8.33 4.42 8.78
CA ILE A 72 -8.57 5.41 7.72
C ILE A 72 -8.95 6.76 8.33
N ALA A 73 -9.61 6.76 9.48
CA ALA A 73 -9.97 7.98 10.21
C ALA A 73 -8.74 8.84 10.59
N ASP A 74 -7.62 8.20 10.94
CA ASP A 74 -6.36 8.90 11.23
C ASP A 74 -5.80 9.62 10.00
N LEU A 75 -6.03 9.09 8.79
CA LEU A 75 -5.54 9.70 7.55
C LEU A 75 -6.26 11.03 7.27
N ASN A 76 -7.58 11.04 7.48
CA ASN A 76 -8.41 12.24 7.30
C ASN A 76 -7.96 13.39 8.23
N PHE A 77 -7.52 13.06 9.45
CA PHE A 77 -6.99 14.05 10.38
C PHE A 77 -5.62 14.61 9.95
N LEU A 78 -4.77 13.80 9.32
CA LEU A 78 -3.40 14.18 9.00
C LEU A 78 -3.26 14.97 7.70
N ILE A 79 -4.04 14.59 6.68
CA ILE A 79 -4.00 15.17 5.33
C ILE A 79 -5.21 16.08 5.11
N GLY A 80 -6.40 15.62 5.51
CA GLY A 80 -7.67 16.26 5.22
C GLY A 80 -8.71 15.25 4.69
N PRO A 81 -9.95 15.70 4.44
CA PRO A 81 -11.01 14.84 3.94
C PRO A 81 -10.74 14.38 2.49
N LYS A 82 -11.34 13.26 2.09
CA LYS A 82 -11.34 12.78 0.71
C LYS A 82 -12.06 13.79 -0.19
N LEU A 83 -11.34 14.43 -1.10
CA LEU A 83 -11.88 15.43 -2.01
C LEU A 83 -12.60 14.81 -3.23
N TYR A 84 -12.02 13.75 -3.79
CA TYR A 84 -12.52 13.15 -5.02
C TYR A 84 -12.23 11.65 -5.04
N GLU A 85 -13.17 10.88 -5.57
CA GLU A 85 -13.02 9.47 -5.86
C GLU A 85 -13.57 9.22 -7.25
N ALA A 86 -12.73 8.69 -8.13
CA ALA A 86 -13.16 8.33 -9.47
C ALA A 86 -13.88 6.99 -9.44
N ASN A 87 -15.07 6.92 -10.07
CA ASN A 87 -15.77 5.66 -10.23
C ASN A 87 -15.11 4.82 -11.33
N TRP A 88 -14.52 3.68 -10.93
CA TRP A 88 -13.84 2.77 -11.86
C TRP A 88 -14.79 2.20 -12.93
N LEU A 89 -16.07 1.99 -12.61
CA LEU A 89 -17.08 1.51 -13.58
C LEU A 89 -17.33 2.52 -14.70
N GLU A 90 -17.36 3.82 -14.38
CA GLU A 90 -17.50 4.87 -15.40
C GLU A 90 -16.23 5.02 -16.24
N LEU A 91 -15.05 4.92 -15.62
CA LEU A 91 -13.79 4.98 -16.36
C LEU A 91 -13.64 3.79 -17.32
N GLN A 92 -14.11 2.61 -16.92
CA GLN A 92 -14.17 1.41 -17.75
C GLN A 92 -15.19 1.56 -18.90
N SER A 93 -16.37 2.14 -18.64
CA SER A 93 -17.39 2.34 -19.67
C SER A 93 -16.98 3.37 -20.73
N ARG A 94 -16.28 4.43 -20.31
CA ARG A 94 -15.71 5.47 -21.19
C ARG A 94 -14.44 5.04 -21.93
N GLY A 95 -13.90 3.87 -21.63
CA GLY A 95 -12.72 3.33 -22.31
C GLY A 95 -11.38 3.85 -21.80
N PHE A 96 -11.33 4.52 -20.65
CA PHE A 96 -10.07 4.94 -20.01
C PHE A 96 -9.35 3.78 -19.31
N ILE A 97 -10.10 2.76 -18.88
CA ILE A 97 -9.58 1.56 -18.19
C ILE A 97 -9.99 0.31 -18.96
N ALA A 98 -9.08 -0.67 -19.05
CA ALA A 98 -9.36 -1.98 -19.65
C ALA A 98 -10.47 -2.73 -18.91
N ARG A 99 -11.32 -3.46 -19.65
CA ARG A 99 -12.37 -4.26 -19.02
C ARG A 99 -11.77 -5.50 -18.37
N VAL A 100 -11.90 -5.61 -17.05
CA VAL A 100 -11.43 -6.77 -16.28
C VAL A 100 -12.57 -7.79 -16.15
N GLN A 101 -12.28 -9.05 -16.43
CA GLN A 101 -13.16 -10.18 -16.13
C GLN A 101 -12.56 -10.96 -14.96
N CYS A 102 -13.16 -10.85 -13.79
CA CYS A 102 -12.75 -11.61 -12.61
C CYS A 102 -13.38 -13.00 -12.68
N ALA A 103 -12.56 -14.05 -12.64
CA ALA A 103 -13.01 -15.43 -12.57
C ALA A 103 -12.28 -16.15 -11.43
N GLU A 104 -13.04 -16.59 -10.42
CA GLU A 104 -12.51 -17.43 -9.35
C GLU A 104 -12.59 -18.90 -9.77
N VAL A 105 -11.43 -19.51 -10.02
CA VAL A 105 -11.35 -20.92 -10.42
C VAL A 105 -11.04 -21.78 -9.20
N TRP A 106 -12.07 -22.44 -8.70
CA TRP A 106 -11.97 -23.36 -7.57
C TRP A 106 -11.46 -24.72 -8.03
N CYS A 107 -10.33 -25.16 -7.46
CA CYS A 107 -9.72 -26.46 -7.78
C CYS A 107 -9.89 -27.44 -6.62
N PRO A 108 -10.41 -28.66 -6.84
CA PRO A 108 -10.51 -29.66 -5.78
C PRO A 108 -9.11 -30.05 -5.29
N MET A 109 -8.94 -30.25 -3.99
CA MET A 109 -7.69 -30.75 -3.41
C MET A 109 -7.58 -32.26 -3.60
N THR A 110 -6.39 -32.75 -3.95
CA THR A 110 -6.18 -34.20 -4.04
C THR A 110 -6.29 -34.85 -2.65
N PRO A 111 -6.83 -36.07 -2.55
CA PRO A 111 -7.06 -36.73 -1.25
C PRO A 111 -5.78 -36.88 -0.41
N GLU A 112 -4.64 -37.14 -1.06
CA GLU A 112 -3.34 -37.32 -0.41
C GLU A 112 -2.89 -36.02 0.26
N PHE A 113 -3.00 -34.91 -0.46
CA PHE A 113 -2.68 -33.58 0.05
C PHE A 113 -3.67 -33.14 1.13
N TYR A 114 -4.96 -33.45 0.96
CA TYR A 114 -5.99 -33.10 1.93
C TYR A 114 -5.77 -33.80 3.27
N ARG A 115 -5.40 -35.08 3.24
CA ARG A 115 -5.05 -35.85 4.46
C ARG A 115 -3.89 -35.21 5.22
N GLU A 116 -2.80 -34.91 4.53
CA GLU A 116 -1.63 -34.25 5.15
C GLU A 116 -1.95 -32.83 5.62
N TYR A 117 -2.84 -32.13 4.93
CA TYR A 117 -3.27 -30.78 5.28
C TYR A 117 -4.02 -30.75 6.61
N LEU A 118 -4.84 -31.77 6.90
CA LEU A 118 -5.54 -31.90 8.18
C LEU A 118 -4.57 -32.20 9.33
N CYS A 119 -3.57 -33.05 9.10
CA CYS A 119 -2.61 -33.49 10.12
C CYS A 119 -1.49 -32.47 10.42
N CYS A 120 -1.13 -31.61 9.47
CA CYS A 120 0.01 -30.69 9.61
C CYS A 120 -0.26 -29.45 10.50
N LYS A 121 0.79 -28.89 11.09
CA LYS A 121 0.77 -27.56 11.74
C LYS A 121 0.72 -26.43 10.70
N THR A 122 0.22 -25.25 11.11
CA THR A 122 -0.17 -24.11 10.25
C THR A 122 0.84 -23.73 9.16
N SER A 123 2.13 -23.70 9.44
CA SER A 123 3.15 -23.28 8.45
C SER A 123 3.27 -24.25 7.26
N LYS A 124 3.06 -25.56 7.46
CA LYS A 124 3.13 -26.56 6.39
C LYS A 124 1.83 -26.65 5.58
N LYS A 125 0.70 -26.25 6.17
CA LYS A 125 -0.60 -26.21 5.49
C LYS A 125 -0.59 -25.30 4.26
N LEU A 126 0.12 -24.17 4.34
CA LEU A 126 0.30 -23.23 3.22
C LEU A 126 0.85 -23.94 1.98
N LEU A 127 1.94 -24.68 2.18
CA LEU A 127 2.62 -25.37 1.09
C LEU A 127 1.71 -26.42 0.42
N LEU A 128 0.93 -27.15 1.22
CA LEU A 128 0.09 -28.24 0.74
C LEU A 128 -1.04 -27.76 -0.19
N TYR A 129 -1.73 -26.67 0.12
CA TYR A 129 -2.79 -26.18 -0.78
C TYR A 129 -2.24 -25.37 -1.97
N VAL A 130 -1.02 -24.83 -1.87
CA VAL A 130 -0.34 -24.13 -2.98
C VAL A 130 0.18 -25.16 -4.00
N MET A 131 0.82 -26.23 -3.53
CA MET A 131 1.38 -27.30 -4.37
C MET A 131 0.35 -28.36 -4.80
N ASN A 132 -0.94 -28.07 -4.71
CA ASN A 132 -1.99 -28.99 -5.16
C ASN A 132 -1.83 -29.26 -6.68
N PRO A 133 -1.63 -30.52 -7.11
CA PRO A 133 -1.49 -30.85 -8.54
C PRO A 133 -2.66 -30.38 -9.40
N ASN A 134 -3.88 -30.33 -8.85
CA ASN A 134 -5.06 -29.87 -9.58
C ASN A 134 -5.01 -28.37 -9.87
N LYS A 135 -4.31 -27.55 -9.06
CA LYS A 135 -4.07 -26.14 -9.38
C LYS A 135 -3.13 -25.98 -10.57
N PHE A 136 -2.08 -26.80 -10.65
CA PHE A 136 -1.17 -26.77 -11.78
C PHE A 136 -1.87 -27.12 -13.09
N ARG A 137 -2.84 -28.05 -13.06
CA ARG A 137 -3.65 -28.44 -14.22
C ARG A 137 -4.72 -27.41 -14.63
N ALA A 138 -5.07 -26.49 -13.75
CA ALA A 138 -6.07 -25.46 -13.99
C ALA A 138 -5.49 -24.15 -14.55
N THR A 139 -4.16 -24.00 -14.50
CA THR A 139 -3.39 -22.96 -15.20
C THR A 139 -3.27 -23.30 -16.68
#